data_AF-A0A554IBT0-F1
#
_entry.id   AF-A0A554IBT0-F1
#
_cell.length_a   1.000
_cell.length_b   1.000
_cell.length_c   1.000
_cell.angle_alpha   90.00
_cell.angle_beta   90.00
_cell.angle_gamma   90.00
#
_symmetry.space_group_name_H-M   'P 1'
#
loop_
_entity.id
_entity.type
_entity.pdbx_description
1 polymer ?
#
loop_
_entity_poly.entity_id
_entity_poly.type
_entity_poly.pdbx_seq_one_letter_code
_entity_poly.pdbx_strand_id
1 'polypeptide(L)'
;MGTQKKKQQTQTQDTVLEQLRDLGGGIGKSVKSDLLGGVGTGLLNELFSPKKKDLKAGEEVVISPQELPQKPIPEIKKPEAVIFIAQEANLAQEVEAVRTELKKTVEELKELNTAVVEVEKAVAQTPVKAGKYHLSFFARLRAILRLFRQQVSESRVWLEASFAKKRKRQYWFMFKKHGTTFGLSSERAIATQAG
;
A
#
# COMPACT_ATOMS: atom_id res chain seq x y z
N MET A 1 -44.84 18.02 48.95
CA MET A 1 -44.93 17.02 47.85
C MET A 1 -44.66 17.73 46.54
N GLY A 2 -43.56 17.42 45.86
CA GLY A 2 -43.23 17.97 44.55
C GLY A 2 -42.25 17.05 43.84
N THR A 3 -42.75 16.22 42.94
CA THR A 3 -41.96 15.22 42.20
C THR A 3 -41.42 15.86 40.91
N GLN A 4 -40.12 16.16 40.88
CA GLN A 4 -39.45 16.55 39.63
C GLN A 4 -39.10 15.29 38.83
N LYS A 5 -39.76 15.12 37.67
CA LYS A 5 -39.43 14.10 36.67
C LYS A 5 -38.06 14.37 36.06
N LYS A 6 -37.13 13.43 36.25
CA LYS A 6 -35.79 13.44 35.64
C LYS A 6 -35.89 13.04 34.17
N LYS A 7 -35.60 13.97 33.26
CA LYS A 7 -35.54 13.76 31.80
C LYS A 7 -34.35 12.84 31.49
N GLN A 8 -34.61 11.62 31.01
CA GLN A 8 -33.57 10.70 30.57
C GLN A 8 -32.99 11.24 29.25
N GLN A 9 -31.74 11.70 29.28
CA GLN A 9 -30.96 11.95 28.05
C GLN A 9 -30.50 10.60 27.51
N THR A 10 -31.14 10.15 26.44
CA THR A 10 -30.62 9.10 25.56
C THR A 10 -29.28 9.57 24.99
N GLN A 11 -28.19 8.94 25.43
CA GLN A 11 -26.90 9.04 24.76
C GLN A 11 -27.04 8.32 23.42
N THR A 12 -27.21 9.10 22.36
CA THR A 12 -27.15 8.59 21.00
C THR A 12 -25.72 8.12 20.70
N GLN A 13 -25.61 6.90 20.20
CA GLN A 13 -24.36 6.22 19.86
C GLN A 13 -23.90 6.65 18.45
N ASP A 14 -23.82 7.95 18.19
CA ASP A 14 -23.54 8.48 16.85
C ASP A 14 -22.03 8.63 16.57
N THR A 15 -21.16 8.16 17.47
CA THR A 15 -19.76 8.60 17.50
C THR A 15 -18.84 7.89 16.50
N VAL A 16 -19.11 6.64 16.10
CA VAL A 16 -18.13 5.87 15.31
C VAL A 16 -18.35 6.02 13.79
N LEU A 17 -19.60 6.09 13.34
CA LEU A 17 -19.92 6.16 11.92
C LEU A 17 -19.77 7.57 11.34
N GLU A 18 -20.04 8.62 12.14
CA GLU A 18 -19.74 10.00 11.72
C GLU A 18 -18.24 10.24 11.61
N GLN A 19 -17.44 9.69 12.53
CA GLN A 19 -15.97 9.81 12.49
C GLN A 19 -15.36 9.12 11.26
N LEU A 20 -15.95 8.00 10.81
CA LEU A 20 -15.51 7.32 9.59
C LEU A 20 -15.94 8.07 8.31
N ARG A 21 -17.13 8.68 8.32
CA ARG A 21 -17.61 9.50 7.21
C ARG A 21 -16.79 10.78 7.01
N ASP A 22 -16.33 11.40 8.10
CA ASP A 22 -15.47 12.59 8.04
C ASP A 22 -14.05 12.25 7.55
N LEU A 23 -13.53 11.06 7.87
CA LEU A 23 -12.25 10.56 7.36
C LEU A 23 -12.26 10.30 5.84
N GLY A 24 -13.41 9.94 5.26
CA GLY A 24 -13.56 9.72 3.82
C GLY A 24 -13.58 11.01 2.97
N GLY A 25 -13.94 12.16 3.57
CA GLY A 25 -14.08 13.44 2.87
C GLY A 25 -12.76 14.19 2.63
N GLY A 26 -11.73 13.94 3.43
CA GLY A 26 -10.45 14.66 3.39
C GLY A 26 -9.43 14.15 2.37
N ILE A 27 -9.51 12.88 1.97
CA ILE A 27 -8.50 12.23 1.12
C ILE A 27 -8.70 12.57 -0.37
N GLY A 28 -9.93 12.88 -0.79
CA GLY A 28 -10.24 13.15 -2.20
C GLY A 28 -9.76 14.49 -2.76
N LYS A 29 -9.45 15.47 -1.89
CA LYS A 29 -9.05 16.83 -2.31
C LYS A 29 -7.54 17.00 -2.40
N SER A 30 -6.76 16.39 -1.51
CA SER A 30 -5.30 16.54 -1.48
C SER A 30 -4.57 15.71 -2.55
N VAL A 31 -5.13 14.58 -2.99
CA VAL A 31 -4.51 13.76 -4.06
C VAL A 31 -4.68 14.39 -5.44
N LYS A 32 -5.73 15.21 -5.65
CA LYS A 32 -5.97 15.87 -6.95
C LYS A 32 -5.10 17.10 -7.17
N SER A 33 -4.75 17.87 -6.13
CA SER A 33 -3.92 19.07 -6.28
C SER A 33 -2.44 18.74 -6.46
N ASP A 34 -1.92 17.75 -5.74
CA ASP A 34 -0.50 17.39 -5.79
C ASP A 34 -0.11 16.63 -7.06
N LEU A 35 -1.06 15.96 -7.73
CA LEU A 35 -0.81 15.31 -9.02
C LEU A 35 -0.94 16.28 -10.21
N LEU A 36 -1.69 17.36 -10.09
CA LEU A 36 -1.84 18.36 -11.16
C LEU A 36 -0.71 19.40 -11.19
N GLY A 37 -0.09 19.69 -10.03
CA GLY A 37 0.88 20.77 -9.89
C GLY A 37 2.35 20.41 -10.16
N GLY A 38 2.74 19.13 -10.05
CA GLY A 38 4.16 18.74 -10.03
C GLY A 38 4.59 17.67 -11.04
N VAL A 39 3.67 16.93 -11.67
CA VAL A 39 4.01 15.84 -12.61
C VAL A 39 3.28 16.07 -13.92
N GLY A 40 4.04 16.50 -14.92
CA GLY A 40 3.54 17.02 -16.19
C GLY A 40 2.55 16.11 -16.93
N THR A 41 1.47 16.71 -17.40
CA THR A 41 0.47 16.19 -18.33
C THR A 41 1.08 15.56 -19.59
N GLY A 42 2.29 15.93 -19.99
CA GLY A 42 3.02 15.34 -21.12
C GLY A 42 3.43 13.87 -20.94
N LEU A 43 3.74 13.44 -19.71
CA LEU A 43 4.17 12.05 -19.46
C LEU A 43 2.99 11.07 -19.42
N LEU A 44 1.85 11.51 -18.89
CA LEU A 44 0.63 10.71 -18.90
C LEU A 44 0.08 10.56 -20.32
N ASN A 45 0.17 11.59 -21.17
CA ASN A 45 -0.37 11.51 -22.53
C ASN A 45 0.47 10.60 -23.46
N GLU A 46 1.77 10.46 -23.21
CA GLU A 46 2.63 9.51 -23.94
C GLU A 46 2.45 8.06 -23.45
N LEU A 47 2.05 7.88 -22.17
CA LEU A 47 1.74 6.56 -21.60
C LEU A 47 0.38 6.00 -22.05
N PHE A 48 -0.58 6.87 -22.37
CA PHE A 48 -1.96 6.47 -22.67
C PHE A 48 -2.42 6.74 -24.12
N SER A 49 -1.56 7.22 -25.01
CA SER A 49 -1.91 7.39 -26.44
C SER A 49 -1.60 6.14 -27.28
N PRO A 50 -2.58 5.57 -28.03
CA PRO A 50 -2.33 4.52 -29.00
C PRO A 50 -1.70 5.11 -30.27
N LYS A 51 -0.38 4.98 -30.46
CA LYS A 51 0.30 5.40 -31.71
C LYS A 51 -0.06 4.45 -32.87
N LYS A 52 -0.89 4.92 -33.80
CA LYS A 52 -0.95 4.40 -35.18
C LYS A 52 0.16 5.07 -35.98
N LYS A 53 1.02 4.28 -36.62
CA LYS A 53 2.10 4.76 -37.49
C LYS A 53 1.72 4.43 -38.92
N ASP A 54 1.23 5.43 -39.65
CA ASP A 54 0.88 5.30 -41.06
C ASP A 54 2.16 5.39 -41.91
N LEU A 55 2.43 4.36 -42.71
CA LEU A 55 3.45 4.38 -43.77
C LEU A 55 2.71 4.57 -45.11
N LYS A 56 3.09 5.59 -45.88
CA LYS A 56 2.61 5.80 -47.25
C LYS A 56 3.48 4.99 -48.21
N ALA A 57 2.83 4.16 -49.03
CA ALA A 57 3.43 3.38 -50.10
C ALA A 57 3.39 4.16 -51.43
N GLY A 58 4.45 4.10 -52.24
CA GLY A 58 4.41 4.57 -53.63
C GLY A 58 5.67 5.20 -54.25
N GLU A 59 6.89 4.80 -53.89
CA GLU A 59 8.09 5.22 -54.63
C GLU A 59 8.77 4.00 -55.27
N GLU A 60 8.66 3.89 -56.59
CA GLU A 60 9.21 2.79 -57.37
C GLU A 60 10.65 3.12 -57.78
N VAL A 61 11.61 2.36 -57.24
CA VAL A 61 13.00 2.38 -57.72
C VAL A 61 13.14 1.30 -58.80
N VAL A 62 13.41 1.74 -60.03
CA VAL A 62 13.74 0.86 -61.16
C VAL A 62 15.12 0.25 -60.94
N ILE A 63 15.23 -1.08 -60.90
CA ILE A 63 16.50 -1.80 -60.75
C ILE A 63 16.71 -2.71 -61.96
N SER A 64 17.71 -2.39 -62.79
CA SER A 64 18.20 -3.28 -63.86
C SER A 64 18.93 -4.50 -63.27
N PRO A 65 18.79 -5.71 -63.85
CA PRO A 65 19.42 -6.91 -63.30
C PRO A 65 20.91 -6.97 -63.66
N GLN A 66 21.78 -6.86 -62.65
CA GLN A 66 23.16 -7.32 -62.74
C GLN A 66 23.34 -8.44 -61.71
N GLU A 67 23.53 -9.65 -62.21
CA GLU A 67 23.83 -10.85 -61.42
C GLU A 67 25.16 -10.68 -60.68
N LEU A 68 25.11 -10.78 -59.35
CA LEU A 68 26.28 -10.84 -58.48
C LEU A 68 26.35 -12.22 -57.80
N PRO A 69 27.56 -12.78 -57.63
CA PRO A 69 27.78 -14.15 -57.17
C PRO A 69 27.33 -14.34 -55.72
N GLN A 70 26.54 -15.38 -55.49
CA GLN A 70 26.03 -15.76 -54.17
C GLN A 70 27.19 -16.26 -53.28
N LYS A 71 27.74 -15.38 -52.44
CA LYS A 71 28.45 -15.83 -51.23
C LYS A 71 27.39 -16.22 -50.19
N PRO A 72 27.58 -17.32 -49.44
CA PRO A 72 26.69 -17.68 -48.35
C PRO A 72 26.73 -16.57 -47.31
N ILE A 73 25.61 -15.87 -47.15
CA ILE A 73 25.41 -14.85 -46.14
C ILE A 73 25.44 -15.58 -44.79
N PRO A 74 26.37 -15.28 -43.86
CA PRO A 74 26.27 -15.81 -42.52
C PRO A 74 24.97 -15.29 -41.91
N GLU A 75 24.13 -16.21 -41.44
CA GLU A 75 22.84 -15.91 -40.84
C GLU A 75 23.06 -14.96 -39.64
N ILE A 76 22.83 -13.66 -39.88
CA ILE A 76 22.91 -12.63 -38.85
C ILE A 76 21.78 -12.95 -37.86
N LYS A 77 22.12 -13.60 -36.75
CA LYS A 77 21.19 -13.79 -35.62
C LYS A 77 20.64 -12.42 -35.27
N LYS A 78 19.35 -12.23 -35.52
CA LYS A 78 18.66 -10.93 -35.45
C LYS A 78 18.94 -10.27 -34.08
N PRO A 79 19.54 -9.08 -34.03
CA PRO A 79 19.85 -8.40 -32.76
C PRO A 79 18.59 -8.17 -31.91
N GLU A 80 17.43 -8.09 -32.53
CA GLU A 80 16.12 -7.97 -31.89
C GLU A 80 15.81 -9.11 -30.92
N ALA A 81 16.19 -10.35 -31.25
CA ALA A 81 15.96 -11.50 -30.38
C ALA A 81 16.82 -11.43 -29.11
N VAL A 82 18.06 -10.96 -29.23
CA VAL A 82 18.98 -10.80 -28.09
C VAL A 82 18.50 -9.69 -27.16
N ILE A 83 18.05 -8.57 -27.72
CA ILE A 83 17.49 -7.44 -26.94
C ILE A 83 16.22 -7.89 -26.20
N PHE A 84 15.34 -8.65 -26.85
CA PHE A 84 14.13 -9.17 -26.25
C PHE A 84 14.41 -10.13 -25.07
N ILE A 85 15.33 -11.08 -25.24
CA ILE A 85 15.73 -12.02 -24.17
C ILE A 85 16.32 -11.26 -22.97
N ALA A 86 17.16 -10.25 -23.22
CA ALA A 86 17.73 -9.42 -22.17
C ALA A 86 16.65 -8.63 -21.39
N GLN A 87 15.64 -8.09 -22.08
CA GLN A 87 14.51 -7.42 -21.44
C GLN A 87 13.66 -8.38 -20.60
N GLU A 88 13.39 -9.60 -21.09
CA GLU A 88 12.66 -10.60 -20.31
C GLU A 88 13.43 -11.03 -19.06
N ALA A 89 14.75 -11.21 -19.16
CA ALA A 89 15.61 -11.54 -18.03
C ALA A 89 15.61 -10.44 -16.95
N ASN A 90 15.72 -9.17 -17.37
CA ASN A 90 15.67 -8.03 -16.44
C ASN A 90 14.32 -7.94 -15.71
N LEU A 91 13.21 -8.13 -16.44
CA LEU A 91 11.87 -8.13 -15.83
C LEU A 91 11.67 -9.28 -14.83
N ALA A 92 12.22 -10.46 -15.13
CA ALA A 92 12.18 -11.59 -14.21
C ALA A 92 12.91 -11.28 -12.91
N GLN A 93 14.11 -10.69 -13.00
CA GLN A 93 14.89 -10.28 -11.83
C GLN A 93 14.18 -9.22 -10.99
N GLU A 94 13.58 -8.20 -11.62
CA GLU A 94 12.81 -7.16 -10.91
C GLU A 94 11.61 -7.76 -10.17
N VAL A 95 10.85 -8.64 -10.84
CA VAL A 95 9.70 -9.31 -10.22
C VAL A 95 10.15 -10.18 -9.04
N GLU A 96 11.26 -10.89 -9.17
CA GLU A 96 11.81 -11.70 -8.09
C GLU A 96 12.26 -10.83 -6.91
N ALA A 97 12.96 -9.73 -7.16
CA ALA A 97 13.36 -8.77 -6.14
C ALA A 97 12.14 -8.26 -5.36
N VAL A 98 11.10 -7.77 -6.04
CA VAL A 98 9.86 -7.30 -5.38
C VAL A 98 9.18 -8.42 -4.59
N ARG A 99 9.18 -9.66 -5.10
CA ARG A 99 8.61 -10.80 -4.37
C ARG A 99 9.37 -11.14 -3.10
N THR A 100 10.71 -11.10 -3.11
CA THR A 100 11.49 -11.38 -1.90
C THR A 100 11.22 -10.34 -0.81
N GLU A 101 11.08 -9.07 -1.17
CA GLU A 101 10.68 -8.01 -0.25
C GLU A 101 9.26 -8.23 0.30
N LEU A 102 8.34 -8.64 -0.57
CA LEU A 102 6.96 -8.96 -0.19
C LEU A 102 6.90 -10.14 0.78
N LYS A 103 7.68 -11.20 0.57
CA LYS A 103 7.74 -12.36 1.49
C LYS A 103 8.12 -11.93 2.90
N LYS A 104 9.19 -11.12 3.05
CA LYS A 104 9.61 -10.57 4.35
C LYS A 104 8.50 -9.75 4.99
N THR A 105 7.87 -8.87 4.22
CA THR A 105 6.77 -8.02 4.71
C THR A 105 5.56 -8.86 5.16
N VAL A 106 5.26 -9.92 4.43
CA VAL A 106 4.17 -10.85 4.75
C VAL A 106 4.48 -11.65 6.01
N GLU A 107 5.71 -12.14 6.18
CA GLU A 107 6.14 -12.84 7.39
C GLU A 107 5.97 -11.96 8.65
N GLU A 108 6.40 -10.70 8.59
CA GLU A 108 6.22 -9.74 9.68
C GLU A 108 4.74 -9.47 10.01
N LEU A 109 3.87 -9.49 9.00
CA LEU A 109 2.45 -9.20 9.16
C LEU A 109 1.60 -10.44 9.50
N LYS A 110 2.11 -11.65 9.24
CA LYS A 110 1.42 -12.92 9.49
C LYS A 110 1.16 -13.13 10.98
N GLU A 111 2.07 -12.68 11.83
CA GLU A 111 1.88 -12.66 13.28
C GLU A 111 0.75 -11.73 13.72
N LEU A 112 0.41 -10.74 12.89
CA LEU A 112 -0.53 -9.68 13.23
C LEU A 112 -1.96 -9.96 12.75
N ASN A 113 -2.12 -10.65 11.61
CA ASN A 113 -3.44 -10.87 11.02
C ASN A 113 -3.49 -12.12 10.12
N THR A 114 -4.49 -12.97 10.33
CA THR A 114 -4.75 -14.18 9.54
C THR A 114 -5.15 -13.89 8.10
N ALA A 115 -5.69 -12.70 7.79
CA ALA A 115 -6.03 -12.27 6.43
C ALA A 115 -4.78 -12.17 5.51
N VAL A 116 -3.59 -12.06 6.09
CA VAL A 116 -2.32 -11.96 5.35
C VAL A 116 -1.89 -13.33 4.77
N VAL A 117 -2.48 -14.43 5.26
CA VAL A 117 -2.17 -15.80 4.78
C VAL A 117 -2.56 -16.00 3.30
N GLU A 118 -3.63 -15.35 2.84
CA GLU A 118 -4.01 -15.40 1.42
C GLU A 118 -3.01 -14.65 0.53
N VAL A 119 -2.49 -13.54 1.04
CA VAL A 119 -1.45 -12.76 0.37
C VAL A 119 -0.15 -13.55 0.29
N GLU A 120 0.21 -14.30 1.33
CA GLU A 120 1.35 -15.22 1.33
C GLU A 120 1.28 -16.24 0.19
N LYS A 121 0.11 -16.86 0.01
CA LYS A 121 -0.11 -17.82 -1.09
C LYS A 121 0.07 -17.15 -2.45
N ALA A 122 -0.47 -15.95 -2.65
CA ALA A 122 -0.32 -15.19 -3.89
C ALA A 122 1.14 -14.80 -4.16
N VAL A 123 1.89 -14.44 -3.12
CA VAL A 123 3.32 -14.10 -3.24
C VAL A 123 4.17 -15.35 -3.46
N ALA A 124 3.79 -16.52 -2.93
CA ALA A 124 4.51 -17.78 -3.09
C ALA A 124 4.39 -18.38 -4.50
N GLN A 125 3.27 -18.14 -5.20
CA GLN A 125 3.06 -18.63 -6.57
C GLN A 125 4.01 -17.95 -7.57
N THR A 126 4.96 -18.71 -8.10
CA THR A 126 5.94 -18.20 -9.08
C THR A 126 5.32 -18.17 -10.47
N PRO A 127 5.23 -17.00 -11.12
CA PRO A 127 4.74 -16.94 -12.49
C PRO A 127 5.75 -17.62 -13.42
N VAL A 128 5.26 -18.52 -14.28
CA VAL A 128 6.08 -19.28 -15.25
C VAL A 128 6.77 -18.35 -16.24
N LYS A 129 6.13 -17.23 -16.59
CA LYS A 129 6.71 -16.16 -17.40
C LYS A 129 6.41 -14.80 -16.77
N ALA A 130 7.43 -14.17 -16.21
CA ALA A 130 7.33 -12.83 -15.65
C ALA A 130 7.01 -11.84 -16.77
N GLY A 131 6.04 -10.97 -16.54
CA GLY A 131 5.60 -9.96 -17.50
C GLY A 131 5.29 -8.67 -16.79
N LYS A 132 5.13 -7.58 -17.55
CA LYS A 132 4.84 -6.24 -17.01
C LYS A 132 3.65 -6.21 -16.06
N TYR A 133 2.62 -7.02 -16.32
CA TYR A 133 1.47 -7.19 -15.43
C TYR A 133 1.88 -7.62 -14.02
N HIS A 134 2.72 -8.65 -13.90
CA HIS A 134 3.16 -9.18 -12.61
C HIS A 134 3.91 -8.12 -11.79
N LEU A 135 4.78 -7.34 -12.43
CA LEU A 135 5.47 -6.23 -11.79
C LEU A 135 4.47 -5.21 -11.23
N SER A 136 3.51 -4.78 -12.04
CA SER A 136 2.48 -3.82 -11.60
C SER A 136 1.59 -4.38 -10.48
N PHE A 137 1.26 -5.67 -10.54
CA PHE A 137 0.48 -6.36 -9.52
C PHE A 137 1.23 -6.40 -8.19
N PHE A 138 2.48 -6.88 -8.18
CA PHE A 138 3.29 -6.94 -6.96
C PHE A 138 3.61 -5.55 -6.40
N ALA A 139 3.82 -4.54 -7.26
CA ALA A 139 3.99 -3.16 -6.82
C ALA A 139 2.74 -2.62 -6.09
N ARG A 140 1.54 -2.89 -6.63
CA ARG A 140 0.27 -2.53 -5.96
C ARG A 140 0.08 -3.29 -4.66
N LEU A 141 0.39 -4.58 -4.64
CA LEU A 141 0.31 -5.41 -3.44
C LEU A 141 1.24 -4.89 -2.35
N ARG A 142 2.46 -4.48 -2.71
CA ARG A 142 3.41 -3.84 -1.80
C ARG A 142 2.87 -2.55 -1.21
N ALA A 143 2.22 -1.71 -2.02
CA ALA A 143 1.60 -0.47 -1.54
C ALA A 143 0.47 -0.76 -0.53
N ILE A 144 -0.38 -1.75 -0.81
CA ILE A 144 -1.46 -2.17 0.10
C ILE A 144 -0.89 -2.67 1.43
N LEU A 145 0.14 -3.52 1.42
CA LEU A 145 0.75 -4.04 2.64
C LEU A 145 1.42 -2.94 3.49
N ARG A 146 2.01 -1.93 2.85
CA ARG A 146 2.56 -0.76 3.55
C ARG A 146 1.47 0.04 4.27
N LEU A 147 0.37 0.33 3.58
CA LEU A 147 -0.78 1.02 4.17
C LEU A 147 -1.37 0.22 5.33
N PHE A 148 -1.51 -1.09 5.14
CA PHE A 148 -2.00 -1.99 6.19
C PHE A 148 -1.09 -1.97 7.42
N ARG A 149 0.23 -2.04 7.26
CA ARG A 149 1.19 -1.94 8.37
C ARG A 149 1.04 -0.61 9.12
N GLN A 150 0.92 0.49 8.40
CA GLN A 150 0.74 1.81 9.00
C GLN A 150 -0.55 1.87 9.82
N GLN A 151 -1.66 1.38 9.26
CA GLN A 151 -2.95 1.35 9.94
C GLN A 151 -2.94 0.48 11.20
N VAL A 152 -2.26 -0.68 11.17
CA VAL A 152 -2.10 -1.54 12.35
C VAL A 152 -1.27 -0.84 13.43
N SER A 153 -0.18 -0.17 13.04
CA SER A 153 0.66 0.58 13.97
C SER A 153 -0.12 1.72 14.63
N GLU A 154 -0.86 2.51 13.86
CA GLU A 154 -1.66 3.62 14.38
C GLU A 154 -2.76 3.11 15.32
N SER A 155 -3.43 2.02 14.96
CA SER A 155 -4.46 1.40 15.79
C SER A 155 -3.91 0.94 17.14
N ARG A 156 -2.68 0.41 17.18
CA ARG A 156 -1.99 0.03 18.43
C ARG A 156 -1.72 1.23 19.31
N VAL A 157 -1.13 2.29 18.76
CA VAL A 157 -0.86 3.54 19.49
C VAL A 157 -2.16 4.13 20.05
N TRP A 158 -3.23 4.14 19.25
CA TRP A 158 -4.53 4.64 19.68
C TRP A 158 -5.15 3.80 20.80
N LEU A 159 -5.05 2.47 20.72
CA LEU A 159 -5.51 1.56 21.77
C LEU A 159 -4.72 1.75 23.06
N GLU A 160 -3.39 1.87 22.98
CA GLU A 160 -2.54 2.12 24.15
C GLU A 160 -2.88 3.45 24.82
N ALA A 161 -3.04 4.52 24.04
CA ALA A 161 -3.46 5.83 24.54
C ALA A 161 -4.85 5.75 25.20
N SER A 162 -5.78 5.05 24.58
CA SER A 162 -7.14 4.83 25.10
C SER A 162 -7.13 4.05 26.41
N PHE A 163 -6.35 2.98 26.50
CA PHE A 163 -6.19 2.20 27.73
C PHE A 163 -5.45 2.99 28.81
N ALA A 164 -4.44 3.79 28.47
CA ALA A 164 -3.76 4.67 29.41
C ALA A 164 -4.75 5.70 30.00
N LYS A 165 -5.58 6.32 29.16
CA LYS A 165 -6.63 7.25 29.60
C LYS A 165 -7.67 6.55 30.49
N LYS A 166 -8.09 5.33 30.13
CA LYS A 166 -9.00 4.51 30.93
C LYS A 166 -8.41 4.16 32.30
N ARG A 167 -7.14 3.73 32.36
CA ARG A 167 -6.41 3.45 33.61
C ARG A 167 -6.33 4.69 34.50
N LYS A 168 -5.98 5.85 33.94
CA LYS A 168 -6.00 7.13 34.67
C LYS A 168 -7.38 7.46 35.23
N ARG A 169 -8.44 7.33 34.43
CA ARG A 169 -9.82 7.55 34.90
C ARG A 169 -10.22 6.60 36.01
N GLN A 170 -9.88 5.32 35.88
CA GLN A 170 -10.15 4.30 36.90
C GLN A 170 -9.38 4.59 38.20
N TYR A 171 -8.11 5.00 38.10
CA TYR A 171 -7.33 5.45 39.24
C TYR A 171 -8.03 6.61 39.96
N TRP A 172 -8.43 7.66 39.23
CA TRP A 172 -9.11 8.82 39.83
C TRP A 172 -10.45 8.46 40.46
N PHE A 173 -11.17 7.50 39.88
CA PHE A 173 -12.41 7.00 40.46
C PHE A 173 -12.18 6.26 41.78
N MET A 174 -11.15 5.42 41.86
CA MET A 174 -10.77 4.72 43.09
C MET A 174 -10.27 5.68 44.15
N PHE A 175 -9.46 6.67 43.77
CA PHE A 175 -8.99 7.73 44.66
C PHE A 175 -10.15 8.54 45.24
N LYS A 176 -11.17 8.89 44.43
CA LYS A 176 -12.38 9.57 44.93
C LYS A 176 -13.18 8.73 45.94
N LYS A 177 -13.17 7.40 45.80
CA LYS A 177 -13.91 6.48 46.69
C LYS A 177 -13.20 6.21 48.02
N HIS A 178 -11.89 6.00 47.96
CA HIS A 178 -11.10 5.53 49.10
C HIS A 178 -10.14 6.59 49.67
N GLY A 179 -10.09 7.77 49.05
CA GLY A 179 -9.32 8.91 49.52
C GLY A 179 -7.81 8.69 49.50
N THR A 180 -7.13 9.34 50.45
CA THR A 180 -5.67 9.33 50.60
C THR A 180 -5.12 7.95 50.95
N THR A 181 -5.89 7.09 51.62
CA THR A 181 -5.50 5.71 51.93
C THR A 181 -5.22 4.88 50.67
N PHE A 182 -5.97 5.12 49.58
CA PHE A 182 -5.72 4.47 48.30
C PHE A 182 -4.52 5.06 47.56
N GLY A 183 -4.33 6.38 47.62
CA GLY A 183 -3.22 7.07 46.94
C GLY A 183 -1.85 6.83 47.59
N LEU A 184 -1.81 6.74 48.92
CA LEU A 184 -0.60 6.59 49.74
C LEU A 184 -0.28 5.13 50.10
N SER A 185 -1.02 4.15 49.55
CA SER A 185 -0.67 2.75 49.72
C SER A 185 0.75 2.51 49.23
N SER A 186 1.56 1.84 50.06
CA SER A 186 3.00 1.60 49.84
C SER A 186 3.30 0.98 48.47
N GLU A 187 2.45 0.07 48.01
CA GLU A 187 2.56 -0.56 46.70
C GLU A 187 2.41 0.43 45.53
N ARG A 188 1.53 1.43 45.71
CA ARG A 188 1.16 2.38 44.66
C ARG A 188 2.07 3.59 44.62
N ALA A 189 2.56 4.04 45.79
CA ALA A 189 3.55 5.10 45.90
C ALA A 189 4.79 4.78 45.07
N ILE A 190 5.28 3.53 45.17
CA ILE A 190 6.43 3.03 44.39
C ILE A 190 6.11 3.05 42.88
N ALA A 191 4.93 2.56 42.49
CA ALA A 191 4.51 2.51 41.09
C ALA A 191 4.30 3.91 40.45
N THR A 192 3.94 4.92 41.24
CA THR A 192 3.80 6.31 40.77
C THR A 192 5.11 7.09 40.79
N GLN A 193 6.06 6.71 41.64
CA GLN A 193 7.35 7.38 41.80
C GLN A 193 8.38 6.90 40.76
N ALA A 194 8.25 5.68 40.25
CA ALA A 194 9.13 5.11 39.22
C ALA A 194 8.72 5.45 37.76
N GLY A 195 7.85 6.46 37.58
CA GLY A 195 7.34 6.90 36.28
C GLY A 195 8.28 7.82 35.52
#